data_AF-A0A0Q8QP89-F1
#
_entry.id   AF-A0A0Q8QP89-F1
#
_cell.length_a   1.000
_cell.length_b   1.000
_cell.length_c   1.000
_cell.angle_alpha   90.00
_cell.angle_beta   90.00
_cell.angle_gamma   90.00
#
_symmetry.space_group_name_H-M   'P 1'
#
loop_
_entity.id
_entity.type
_entity.pdbx_description
1 polymer ?
#
loop_
_entity_poly.entity_id
_entity_poly.type
_entity_poly.pdbx_seq_one_letter_code
_entity_poly.pdbx_strand_id
1 'polypeptide(L)'
;METDELSLAVVMQRKPLKSIWQPFQWLPAEVVLSPLPAGAPRCLRDDPSETLWLYPGLSMRLYSDEAEGYFLNLDSGAPCWFIMWRLEGEAAVPQFVTLSYNEAARLMDGGEQVDTLPLPASIVERLGAFVAEYYRPEPKGKRRRPSFEGGAAVQQMARAEGEGRHGR
;
A
#
# COMPACT_ATOMS: atom_id res chain seq x y z
N MET A 1 -1.73 -0.32 -20.49
CA MET A 1 -2.83 -1.28 -20.58
C MET A 1 -3.60 -1.20 -19.28
N GLU A 2 -4.93 -1.29 -19.34
CA GLU A 2 -5.79 -1.35 -18.15
C GLU A 2 -6.76 -2.52 -18.27
N THR A 3 -7.23 -3.05 -17.14
CA THR A 3 -8.27 -4.09 -17.13
C THR A 3 -9.67 -3.51 -17.24
N ASP A 4 -10.65 -4.40 -17.45
CA ASP A 4 -12.03 -4.09 -17.16
C ASP A 4 -12.21 -3.61 -15.71
N GLU A 5 -13.24 -2.80 -15.51
CA GLU A 5 -13.60 -2.24 -14.22
C GLU A 5 -14.19 -3.30 -13.29
N LEU A 6 -13.71 -3.30 -12.06
CA LEU A 6 -14.26 -4.09 -10.97
C LEU A 6 -15.11 -3.18 -10.09
N SER A 7 -16.42 -3.42 -10.08
CA SER A 7 -17.34 -2.73 -9.19
C SER A 7 -17.28 -3.33 -7.78
N LEU A 8 -17.18 -2.46 -6.80
CA LEU A 8 -16.92 -2.78 -5.41
C LEU A 8 -17.96 -2.11 -4.50
N ALA A 9 -18.18 -2.73 -3.35
CA ALA A 9 -18.72 -2.06 -2.19
C ALA A 9 -17.83 -2.35 -0.98
N VAL A 10 -17.73 -1.38 -0.08
CA VAL A 10 -16.93 -1.50 1.15
C VAL A 10 -17.87 -1.48 2.34
N VAL A 11 -17.69 -2.43 3.26
CA VAL A 11 -18.36 -2.44 4.55
C VAL A 11 -17.44 -1.79 5.58
N MET A 12 -17.88 -0.67 6.15
CA MET A 12 -17.20 -0.03 7.28
C MET A 12 -17.88 -0.42 8.57
N GLN A 13 -17.08 -0.59 9.61
CA GLN A 13 -17.50 -1.02 10.93
C GLN A 13 -17.15 0.06 11.95
N ARG A 14 -18.16 0.46 12.73
CA ARG A 14 -18.00 1.33 13.91
C ARG A 14 -18.05 0.47 15.16
N LYS A 15 -16.96 0.39 15.90
CA LYS A 15 -16.91 -0.31 17.20
C LYS A 15 -16.83 0.69 18.35
N PRO A 16 -17.69 0.60 19.37
CA PRO A 16 -17.49 1.34 20.61
C PRO A 16 -16.17 0.93 21.27
N LEU A 17 -15.44 1.92 21.76
CA LEU A 17 -14.23 1.73 22.56
C LEU A 17 -14.52 2.13 24.00
N LYS A 18 -13.83 1.47 24.94
CA LYS A 18 -13.78 1.90 26.35
C LYS A 18 -12.78 3.04 26.53
N SER A 19 -12.99 4.15 25.85
CA SER A 19 -12.15 5.34 25.90
C SER A 19 -12.99 6.60 26.01
N ILE A 20 -12.60 7.50 26.91
CA ILE A 20 -13.26 8.79 27.12
C ILE A 20 -12.92 9.82 26.02
N TRP A 21 -11.78 9.66 25.34
CA TRP A 21 -11.28 10.59 24.33
C TRP A 21 -11.61 10.14 22.90
N GLN A 22 -11.80 8.84 22.70
CA GLN A 22 -12.16 8.26 21.41
C GLN A 22 -13.18 7.14 21.64
N PRO A 23 -14.48 7.48 21.77
CA PRO A 23 -15.50 6.52 22.19
C PRO A 23 -15.82 5.46 21.12
N PHE A 24 -15.29 5.59 19.91
CA PHE A 24 -15.46 4.62 18.84
C PHE A 24 -14.25 4.56 17.93
N GLN A 25 -14.06 3.40 17.31
CA GLN A 25 -13.11 3.17 16.23
C GLN A 25 -13.85 2.81 14.95
N TRP A 26 -13.34 3.33 13.83
CA TRP A 26 -13.75 2.92 12.51
C TRP A 26 -12.70 2.00 11.90
N LEU A 27 -13.15 0.93 11.25
CA LEU A 27 -12.31 -0.02 10.52
C LEU A 27 -13.08 -0.52 9.29
N PRO A 28 -12.40 -0.80 8.16
CA PRO A 28 -13.01 -1.61 7.12
C PRO A 28 -13.23 -3.04 7.65
N ALA A 29 -14.38 -3.63 7.35
CA ALA A 29 -14.72 -5.00 7.74
C ALA A 29 -14.71 -5.96 6.54
N GLU A 30 -15.14 -5.48 5.36
CA GLU A 30 -15.21 -6.31 4.16
C GLU A 30 -15.13 -5.45 2.89
N VAL A 31 -14.52 -6.01 1.83
CA VAL A 31 -14.65 -5.50 0.46
C VAL A 31 -15.34 -6.58 -0.36
N VAL A 32 -16.45 -6.22 -0.99
CA VAL A 32 -17.25 -7.16 -1.80
C VAL A 32 -17.25 -6.70 -3.25
N LEU A 33 -17.09 -7.66 -4.18
CA LEU A 33 -17.42 -7.41 -5.58
C LEU A 33 -18.93 -7.21 -5.66
N SER A 34 -19.35 -6.06 -6.18
CA SER A 34 -20.75 -5.66 -6.11
C SER A 34 -21.15 -4.88 -7.35
N PRO A 35 -22.16 -5.34 -8.12
CA PRO A 35 -22.71 -4.58 -9.22
C PRO A 35 -23.68 -3.47 -8.74
N LEU A 36 -23.79 -3.25 -7.42
CA LEU A 36 -24.67 -2.22 -6.89
C LEU A 36 -24.19 -0.84 -7.38
N PRO A 37 -25.08 -0.04 -8.01
CA PRO A 37 -24.71 1.30 -8.43
C PRO A 37 -24.38 2.17 -7.22
N ALA A 38 -23.66 3.26 -7.46
CA ALA A 38 -23.44 4.29 -6.47
C ALA A 38 -24.77 4.78 -5.90
N GLY A 39 -24.79 5.00 -4.59
CA GLY A 39 -25.98 5.38 -3.85
C GLY A 39 -25.67 5.67 -2.40
N ALA A 40 -26.69 6.05 -1.64
CA ALA A 40 -26.54 6.33 -0.22
C ALA A 40 -26.01 5.11 0.56
N PRO A 41 -25.16 5.32 1.59
CA PRO A 41 -24.73 4.27 2.49
C PRO A 41 -25.92 3.56 3.14
N ARG A 42 -25.80 2.25 3.34
CA ARG A 42 -26.87 1.42 3.92
C ARG A 42 -26.38 0.81 5.23
N CYS A 43 -27.13 1.02 6.31
CA CYS A 43 -26.87 0.29 7.55
C CYS A 43 -27.27 -1.18 7.36
N LEU A 44 -26.30 -2.09 7.49
CA LEU A 44 -26.53 -3.53 7.39
C LEU A 44 -26.89 -4.13 8.75
N ARG A 45 -26.32 -3.58 9.82
CA ARG A 45 -26.51 -4.06 11.19
C ARG A 45 -26.21 -2.93 12.17
N ASP A 46 -27.03 -2.82 13.20
CA ASP A 46 -26.87 -1.84 14.27
C ASP A 46 -27.07 -2.51 15.62
N ASP A 47 -25.95 -3.00 16.18
CA ASP A 47 -25.90 -3.65 17.47
C ASP A 47 -25.18 -2.76 18.50
N PRO A 48 -25.46 -2.88 19.81
CA PRO A 48 -24.72 -2.15 20.84
C PRO A 48 -23.21 -2.40 20.85
N SER A 49 -22.76 -3.53 20.29
CA SER A 49 -21.34 -3.88 20.17
C SER A 49 -20.67 -3.34 18.91
N GLU A 50 -21.45 -3.09 17.85
CA GLU A 50 -20.94 -2.59 16.56
C GLU A 50 -22.06 -2.22 15.58
N THR A 51 -21.78 -1.24 14.72
CA THR A 51 -22.63 -0.90 13.58
C THR A 51 -21.87 -1.17 12.28
N LEU A 52 -22.51 -1.81 11.30
CA LEU A 52 -21.97 -2.09 9.97
C LEU A 52 -22.68 -1.25 8.91
N TRP A 53 -21.90 -0.58 8.07
CA TRP A 53 -22.37 0.29 6.99
C TRP A 53 -21.80 -0.15 5.65
N LEU A 54 -22.67 -0.39 4.68
CA LEU A 54 -22.29 -0.68 3.30
C LEU A 54 -22.23 0.60 2.47
N TYR A 55 -21.09 0.82 1.83
CA TYR A 55 -20.84 1.90 0.89
C TYR A 55 -20.73 1.32 -0.53
N PRO A 56 -21.78 1.44 -1.37
CA PRO A 56 -21.78 0.91 -2.74
C PRO A 56 -21.18 1.89 -3.75
N GLY A 57 -20.84 1.39 -4.94
CA GLY A 57 -20.47 2.20 -6.09
C GLY A 57 -19.00 2.64 -6.13
N LEU A 58 -18.12 1.97 -5.37
CA LEU A 58 -16.69 2.08 -5.60
C LEU A 58 -16.32 1.24 -6.82
N SER A 59 -15.21 1.59 -7.45
CA SER A 59 -14.65 0.78 -8.51
C SER A 59 -13.13 0.89 -8.57
N MET A 60 -12.51 -0.09 -9.22
CA MET A 60 -11.09 -0.06 -9.50
C MET A 60 -10.78 -0.70 -10.85
N ARG A 61 -9.62 -0.34 -11.40
CA ARG A 61 -8.99 -0.98 -12.56
C ARG A 61 -7.53 -1.26 -12.22
N LEU A 62 -6.94 -2.27 -12.85
CA LEU A 62 -5.51 -2.51 -12.77
C LEU A 62 -4.82 -1.82 -13.94
N TYR A 63 -3.72 -1.14 -13.66
CA TYR A 63 -2.93 -0.40 -14.64
C TYR A 63 -1.53 -0.97 -14.77
N SER A 64 -1.05 -1.12 -16.01
CA SER A 64 0.25 -1.75 -16.26
C SER A 64 1.45 -0.96 -15.72
N ASP A 65 1.32 0.35 -15.54
CA ASP A 65 2.34 1.21 -14.91
C ASP A 65 2.41 1.01 -13.38
N GLU A 66 1.34 0.52 -12.76
CA GLU A 66 1.29 0.12 -11.35
C GLU A 66 1.66 -1.37 -11.13
N ALA A 67 2.10 -2.09 -12.17
CA ALA A 67 2.39 -3.52 -12.09
C ALA A 67 3.45 -3.88 -11.02
N GLU A 68 4.43 -3.02 -10.77
CA GLU A 68 5.39 -3.21 -9.67
C GLU A 68 4.71 -3.12 -8.31
N GLY A 69 3.78 -2.18 -8.11
CA GLY A 69 3.04 -2.03 -6.87
C GLY A 69 2.14 -3.23 -6.58
N TYR A 70 1.54 -3.81 -7.62
CA TYR A 70 0.78 -5.06 -7.52
C TYR A 70 1.67 -6.26 -7.17
N PHE A 71 2.85 -6.35 -7.80
CA PHE A 71 3.84 -7.39 -7.46
C PHE A 71 4.26 -7.28 -5.99
N LEU A 72 4.57 -6.08 -5.50
CA LEU A 72 4.95 -5.86 -4.09
C LEU A 72 3.83 -6.27 -3.12
N ASN A 73 2.56 -6.02 -3.46
CA ASN A 73 1.44 -6.47 -2.65
C ASN A 73 1.37 -8.01 -2.60
N LEU A 74 1.55 -8.70 -3.74
CA LEU A 74 1.59 -10.16 -3.79
C LEU A 74 2.79 -10.75 -3.03
N ASP A 75 3.97 -10.15 -3.17
CA ASP A 75 5.24 -10.62 -2.58
C ASP A 75 5.32 -10.35 -1.06
N SER A 76 4.39 -9.55 -0.51
CA SER A 76 4.33 -9.23 0.93
C SER A 76 4.06 -10.44 1.84
N GLY A 77 3.59 -11.56 1.28
CA GLY A 77 3.17 -12.75 2.03
C GLY A 77 1.76 -12.65 2.64
N ALA A 78 1.18 -11.45 2.72
CA ALA A 78 -0.20 -11.21 3.13
C ALA A 78 -0.88 -10.19 2.21
N PRO A 79 -1.19 -10.58 0.95
CA PRO A 79 -1.79 -9.65 -0.02
C PRO A 79 -3.09 -9.07 0.51
N CYS A 80 -3.25 -7.76 0.36
CA CYS A 80 -4.39 -7.04 0.92
C CYS A 80 -5.01 -6.02 -0.03
N TRP A 81 -6.26 -5.70 0.23
CA TRP A 81 -6.90 -4.47 -0.20
C TRP A 81 -6.29 -3.31 0.57
N PHE A 82 -6.05 -2.19 -0.11
CA PHE A 82 -5.81 -0.90 0.54
C PHE A 82 -7.06 -0.06 0.39
N ILE A 83 -7.68 0.31 1.51
CA ILE A 83 -8.92 1.07 1.56
C ILE A 83 -8.61 2.45 2.12
N MET A 84 -8.61 3.46 1.25
CA MET A 84 -8.54 4.84 1.68
C MET A 84 -9.93 5.33 2.07
N TRP A 85 -10.04 5.92 3.25
CA TRP A 85 -11.28 6.48 3.76
C TRP A 85 -11.04 7.82 4.44
N ARG A 86 -12.10 8.60 4.61
CA ARG A 86 -12.08 9.88 5.31
C ARG A 86 -13.23 9.97 6.28
N LEU A 87 -13.05 10.73 7.35
CA LEU A 87 -14.14 11.06 8.25
C LEU A 87 -14.98 12.19 7.64
N GLU A 88 -16.24 11.91 7.34
CA GLU A 88 -17.23 12.90 6.92
C GLU A 88 -18.26 13.06 8.04
N GLY A 89 -18.14 14.16 8.79
CA GLY A 89 -18.85 14.30 10.06
C GLY A 89 -18.41 13.23 11.05
N GLU A 90 -19.31 12.30 11.39
CA GLU A 90 -19.05 11.20 12.33
C GLU A 90 -18.84 9.84 11.64
N ALA A 91 -18.95 9.78 10.31
CA ALA A 91 -18.91 8.55 9.53
C ALA A 91 -17.57 8.39 8.79
N ALA A 92 -17.00 7.19 8.84
CA ALA A 92 -15.86 6.83 8.01
C ALA A 92 -16.35 6.43 6.62
N VAL A 93 -16.06 7.26 5.61
CA VAL A 93 -16.53 7.09 4.23
C VAL A 93 -15.37 6.63 3.36
N PRO A 94 -15.41 5.41 2.80
CA PRO A 94 -14.44 4.92 1.83
C PRO A 94 -14.44 5.79 0.57
N GLN A 95 -13.27 6.24 0.14
CA GLN A 95 -13.11 7.10 -1.03
C GLN A 95 -12.45 6.36 -2.19
N PHE A 96 -11.53 5.44 -1.88
CA PHE A 96 -10.71 4.78 -2.90
C PHE A 96 -10.22 3.41 -2.42
N VAL A 97 -10.18 2.45 -3.33
CA VAL A 97 -9.66 1.09 -3.08
C VAL A 97 -8.63 0.75 -4.14
N THR A 98 -7.46 0.30 -3.72
CA THR A 98 -6.39 -0.15 -4.64
C THR A 98 -5.77 -1.46 -4.19
N LEU A 99 -5.14 -2.15 -5.14
CA LEU A 99 -4.25 -3.28 -4.94
C LEU A 99 -2.76 -2.90 -5.08
N SER A 100 -2.45 -1.67 -5.49
CA SER A 100 -1.06 -1.21 -5.64
C SER A 100 -0.51 -0.77 -4.30
N TYR A 101 0.57 -1.42 -3.88
CA TYR A 101 1.35 -0.98 -2.73
C TYR A 101 1.88 0.45 -2.91
N ASN A 102 2.28 0.83 -4.14
CA ASN A 102 2.84 2.14 -4.43
C ASN A 102 1.78 3.25 -4.34
N GLU A 103 0.56 3.01 -4.85
CA GLU A 103 -0.55 3.94 -4.66
C GLU A 103 -0.90 4.12 -3.19
N ALA A 104 -0.99 3.01 -2.44
CA ALA A 104 -1.26 3.06 -1.02
C ALA A 104 -0.20 3.86 -0.25
N ALA A 105 1.08 3.66 -0.57
CA ALA A 105 2.18 4.42 0.02
C ALA A 105 2.05 5.93 -0.26
N ARG A 106 1.76 6.32 -1.51
CA ARG A 106 1.56 7.74 -1.86
C ARG A 106 0.37 8.37 -1.14
N LEU A 107 -0.72 7.62 -0.93
CA LEU A 107 -1.88 8.08 -0.17
C LEU A 107 -1.49 8.32 1.30
N MET A 108 -0.79 7.38 1.92
CA MET A 108 -0.30 7.51 3.31
C MET A 108 0.70 8.66 3.47
N ASP A 109 1.63 8.82 2.53
CA ASP A 109 2.59 9.94 2.51
C ASP A 109 1.86 11.29 2.35
N GLY A 110 0.71 11.29 1.68
CA GLY A 110 -0.20 12.43 1.58
C GLY A 110 -1.04 12.70 2.83
N GLY A 111 -0.93 11.86 3.86
CA GLY A 111 -1.69 11.98 5.12
C GLY A 111 -3.10 11.39 5.09
N GLU A 112 -3.45 10.62 4.06
CA GLU A 112 -4.75 9.93 3.99
C GLU A 112 -4.81 8.73 4.96
N GLN A 113 -6.00 8.41 5.45
CA GLN A 113 -6.23 7.20 6.23
C GLN A 113 -6.39 6.01 5.29
N VAL A 114 -5.47 5.04 5.40
CA VAL A 114 -5.47 3.82 4.60
C VAL A 114 -5.42 2.63 5.54
N ASP A 115 -6.49 1.83 5.55
CA ASP A 115 -6.54 0.56 6.26
C ASP A 115 -6.50 -0.61 5.27
N THR A 116 -6.17 -1.80 5.77
CA THR A 116 -6.02 -3.00 4.93
C THR A 116 -6.96 -4.13 5.31
N LEU A 117 -7.35 -4.92 4.30
CA LEU A 117 -8.09 -6.18 4.49
C LEU A 117 -7.48 -7.27 3.62
N PRO A 118 -7.35 -8.52 4.10
CA PRO A 118 -6.82 -9.61 3.29
C PRO A 118 -7.57 -9.82 1.97
N LEU A 119 -6.84 -10.14 0.90
CA LEU A 119 -7.46 -10.47 -0.38
C LEU A 119 -8.10 -11.87 -0.35
N PRO A 120 -9.32 -12.04 -0.90
CA PRO A 120 -9.85 -13.36 -1.18
C PRO A 120 -9.05 -14.02 -2.31
N ALA A 121 -9.00 -15.35 -2.31
CA ALA A 121 -8.19 -16.14 -3.25
C ALA A 121 -8.45 -15.79 -4.73
N SER A 122 -9.72 -15.54 -5.10
CA SER A 122 -10.09 -15.16 -6.47
C SER A 122 -9.47 -13.83 -6.94
N ILE A 123 -9.23 -12.90 -6.01
CA ILE A 123 -8.59 -11.62 -6.32
C ILE A 123 -7.07 -11.76 -6.35
N VAL A 124 -6.50 -12.61 -5.47
CA VAL A 124 -5.07 -12.98 -5.52
C VAL A 124 -4.74 -13.61 -6.87
N GLU A 125 -5.55 -14.56 -7.34
CA GLU A 125 -5.36 -15.21 -8.64
C GLU A 125 -5.44 -14.21 -9.80
N ARG A 126 -6.44 -13.32 -9.79
CA ARG A 126 -6.58 -12.27 -10.80
C ARG A 126 -5.39 -11.31 -10.81
N LEU A 127 -4.97 -10.84 -9.64
CA LEU A 127 -3.82 -9.94 -9.50
C LEU A 127 -2.54 -10.62 -9.95
N GLY A 128 -2.35 -11.90 -9.60
CA GLY A 128 -1.22 -12.72 -10.01
C GLY A 128 -1.14 -12.90 -11.53
N ALA A 129 -2.27 -13.15 -12.20
CA ALA A 129 -2.33 -13.22 -13.65
C ALA A 129 -1.93 -11.89 -14.31
N PHE A 130 -2.45 -10.77 -13.79
CA PHE A 130 -2.11 -9.44 -14.31
C PHE A 130 -0.62 -9.12 -14.11
N VAL A 131 -0.07 -9.40 -12.92
CA VAL A 131 1.35 -9.20 -12.64
C VAL A 131 2.23 -10.07 -13.53
N ALA A 132 1.89 -11.35 -13.73
CA ALA A 132 2.64 -12.23 -14.63
C ALA A 132 2.67 -11.68 -16.07
N GLU A 133 1.56 -11.11 -16.53
CA GLU A 133 1.45 -10.56 -17.87
C GLU A 133 2.18 -9.22 -18.03
N TYR A 134 2.08 -8.31 -17.08
CA TYR A 134 2.51 -6.91 -17.25
C TYR A 134 3.74 -6.49 -16.45
N TYR A 135 4.07 -7.17 -15.34
CA TYR A 135 5.27 -6.83 -14.58
C TYR A 135 6.52 -7.34 -15.29
N ARG A 136 7.41 -6.40 -15.64
CA ARG A 136 8.73 -6.68 -16.20
C ARG A 136 9.76 -5.98 -15.32
N PRO A 137 10.33 -6.68 -14.32
CA PRO A 137 11.34 -6.07 -13.47
C PRO A 137 12.50 -5.65 -14.36
N GLU A 138 12.89 -4.37 -14.28
CA GLU A 138 14.13 -3.96 -14.91
C GLU A 138 15.28 -4.78 -14.30
N PRO A 139 16.16 -5.36 -15.13
CA PRO A 139 17.33 -6.04 -14.60
C PRO A 139 18.13 -5.02 -13.80
N LYS A 140 18.10 -5.13 -12.46
CA LYS A 140 18.88 -4.27 -11.57
C LYS A 140 20.35 -4.46 -11.91
N GLY A 141 20.87 -3.59 -12.76
CA GLY A 141 22.29 -3.55 -13.08
C GLY A 141 23.05 -3.38 -11.77
N LYS A 142 24.01 -4.27 -11.49
CA LYS A 142 24.90 -4.10 -10.34
C LYS A 142 25.63 -2.77 -10.53
N ARG A 143 25.15 -1.72 -9.86
CA ARG A 143 25.86 -0.45 -9.77
C ARG A 143 27.13 -0.72 -8.98
N ARG A 144 28.22 -1.05 -9.68
CA ARG A 144 29.55 -1.13 -9.08
C ARG A 144 29.82 0.23 -8.50
N ARG A 145 29.93 0.31 -7.16
CA ARG A 145 30.45 1.49 -6.50
C ARG A 145 31.82 1.75 -7.13
N PRO A 146 32.14 2.98 -7.58
CA PRO A 146 33.48 3.28 -8.03
C PRO A 146 34.43 2.88 -6.90
N SER A 147 35.34 1.96 -7.20
CA SER A 147 36.39 1.57 -6.27
C SER A 147 37.14 2.85 -5.91
N PHE A 148 37.31 3.09 -4.61
CA PHE A 148 38.08 4.20 -4.10
C PHE A 148 39.52 4.10 -4.64
N GLU A 149 39.87 4.90 -5.66
CA GLU A 149 41.24 5.04 -6.18
C GLU A 149 42.17 5.82 -5.22
N GLY A 150 41.84 5.88 -3.92
CA GLY A 150 42.72 6.50 -2.93
C GLY A 150 43.80 5.58 -2.38
N GLY A 151 43.77 4.26 -2.65
CA GLY A 151 44.72 3.30 -2.06
C GLY A 151 46.19 3.57 -2.41
N ALA A 152 46.48 3.88 -3.68
CA ALA A 152 47.84 4.14 -4.14
C ALA A 152 48.37 5.50 -3.66
N ALA A 153 47.52 6.54 -3.67
CA ALA A 153 47.87 7.88 -3.20
C ALA A 153 48.08 7.93 -1.68
N VAL A 154 47.25 7.22 -0.90
CA VAL A 154 47.40 7.11 0.56
C VAL A 154 48.66 6.33 0.93
N GLN A 155 49.02 5.28 0.18
CA GLN A 155 50.28 4.57 0.38
C GLN A 155 51.51 5.42 0.04
N GLN A 156 51.44 6.27 -0.99
CA GLN A 156 52.52 7.22 -1.31
C GLN A 156 52.70 8.28 -0.22
N MET A 157 51.62 8.86 0.31
CA MET A 157 51.68 9.82 1.42
C MET A 157 52.25 9.17 2.69
N ALA A 158 51.82 7.95 3.03
CA ALA A 158 52.33 7.23 4.19
C ALA A 158 53.83 6.90 4.09
N ARG A 159 54.35 6.65 2.88
CA ARG A 159 55.80 6.46 2.64
C ARG A 159 56.56 7.79 2.77
N ALA A 160 56.03 8.88 2.22
CA ALA A 160 56.64 10.20 2.31
C ALA A 160 56.72 10.72 3.76
N GLU A 161 55.72 10.43 4.60
CA GLU A 161 55.74 10.81 6.02
C GLU A 161 56.69 9.97 6.88
N GLY A 162 57.01 8.74 6.46
CA GLY A 162 57.96 7.86 7.16
C GLY A 162 59.43 8.24 6.96
N GLU A 163 59.78 8.86 5.83
CA GLU A 163 61.15 9.24 5.50
C GLU A 163 61.58 10.60 6.10
N GLY A 164 60.62 11.41 6.57
CA GLY A 164 60.87 12.77 7.09
C GLY A 164 61.20 12.87 8.58
N ARG A 165 61.29 11.75 9.33
CA ARG A 165 61.44 11.80 10.80
C ARG A 165 62.60 10.93 11.30
N HIS A 166 63.83 11.37 11.03
CA HIS A 166 65.03 10.96 11.77
C HIS A 166 66.00 12.15 11.94
N GLY A 167 66.26 12.53 13.20
CA GLY A 167 67.27 13.53 13.60
C GLY A 167 66.90 14.06 14.99
N ARG A 168 67.41 13.44 16.05
CA ARG A 168 68.56 13.90 16.86
C ARG A 168 68.28 15.15 17.68
#